data_AF-A0A7S2PRP3-F1
#
_entry.id   AF-A0A7S2PRP3-F1
#
_cell.length_a   1.000
_cell.length_b   1.000
_cell.length_c   1.000
_cell.angle_alpha   90.00
_cell.angle_beta   90.00
_cell.angle_gamma   90.00
#
_symmetry.space_group_name_H-M   'P 1'
#
loop_
_entity.id
_entity.type
_entity.pdbx_description
1 polymer ?
#
loop_
_entity_poly.entity_id
_entity_poly.type
_entity_poly.pdbx_seq_one_letter_code
_entity_poly.pdbx_strand_id
1 'polypeptide(L)'
;MSFSGNKRKGAPGDVLDEERMPADPADPAAGTLRAGGKRVRKKRDINSWTVSIPTNRRNILCLGMSYPHVDWVVRNFKLPKNTKPIVLFNQEPSVEQAIELVRRNILNQIDGRDLARINALEADNDKLAYTVSKEQAAVWYEKRHLHADFNSRNLVNQMVLKWGKTVRFHQVILDYFWSPSGSWAIKSWQRSFFNENIPNFVTHKLFNFGSLDKDTTLVKPSAASKKKKRKDSAYLTSDAAVVYLPFSSHCFRQVVACYENLSKFYTISFLKKEDLDEHTLWKATNTISPSSMQVWLAKSIDQEEKYCKLDYSEIRGFSDDEFATREDIINIFNRIAEPDEVRMIKLMALRKYHPDYPSSNMKPDKPTLGIDKGGYVGLIH
;
A
#
# COMPACT_ATOMS: atom_id res chain seq x y z
N MET A 1 -2.46 15.77 66.82
CA MET A 1 -3.46 15.92 65.75
C MET A 1 -3.35 14.70 64.85
N SER A 2 -4.25 13.76 65.05
CA SER A 2 -4.37 12.49 64.34
C SER A 2 -5.50 12.62 63.32
N PHE A 3 -5.24 12.30 62.05
CA PHE A 3 -6.31 12.14 61.07
C PHE A 3 -6.21 10.80 60.35
N SER A 4 -7.39 10.21 60.28
CA SER A 4 -7.79 8.86 59.95
C SER A 4 -7.61 8.49 58.49
N GLY A 5 -7.29 7.22 58.25
CA GLY A 5 -7.42 6.57 56.96
C GLY A 5 -8.87 6.22 56.65
N ASN A 6 -9.19 6.16 55.35
CA ASN A 6 -10.47 5.72 54.85
C ASN A 6 -10.28 4.50 53.95
N LYS A 7 -10.60 3.32 54.47
CA LYS A 7 -10.78 2.06 53.71
C LYS A 7 -12.27 1.96 53.36
N ARG A 8 -12.61 1.89 52.06
CA ARG A 8 -13.92 1.38 51.63
C ARG A 8 -13.78 -0.06 51.15
N LYS A 9 -14.49 -0.94 51.84
CA LYS A 9 -14.81 -2.33 51.46
C LYS A 9 -15.94 -2.28 50.41
N GLY A 10 -15.79 -3.03 49.32
CA GLY A 10 -16.89 -3.41 48.43
C GLY A 10 -17.19 -4.90 48.62
N ALA A 11 -18.44 -5.21 48.95
CA ALA A 11 -18.98 -6.57 49.11
C ALA A 11 -19.51 -7.11 47.75
N PRO A 12 -19.82 -8.41 47.64
CA PRO A 12 -19.88 -9.14 46.37
C PRO A 12 -21.31 -9.39 45.86
N GLY A 13 -21.39 -9.66 44.55
CA GLY A 13 -22.40 -10.51 43.94
C GLY A 13 -23.63 -9.78 43.41
N ASP A 14 -23.79 -9.78 42.09
CA ASP A 14 -25.06 -10.16 41.46
C ASP A 14 -24.77 -10.77 40.09
N VAL A 15 -25.27 -12.00 39.93
CA VAL A 15 -25.30 -12.79 38.70
C VAL A 15 -26.46 -12.22 37.89
N LEU A 16 -26.19 -11.72 36.69
CA LEU A 16 -27.24 -11.32 35.75
C LEU A 16 -27.27 -12.29 34.57
N ASP A 17 -28.47 -12.79 34.37
CA ASP A 17 -28.91 -13.76 33.38
C ASP A 17 -28.56 -13.38 31.94
N GLU A 18 -28.31 -14.41 31.12
CA GLU A 18 -28.17 -14.33 29.68
C GLU A 18 -29.51 -13.90 29.02
N GLU A 19 -29.69 -12.59 28.83
CA GLU A 19 -30.70 -12.08 27.91
C GLU A 19 -30.25 -12.29 26.46
N ARG A 20 -30.88 -13.26 25.78
CA ARG A 20 -30.90 -13.35 24.32
C ARG A 20 -31.56 -12.09 23.76
N MET A 21 -30.76 -11.23 23.13
CA MET A 21 -31.23 -10.06 22.37
C MET A 21 -31.38 -10.38 20.87
N PRO A 22 -32.30 -9.67 20.17
CA PRO A 22 -33.00 -10.15 18.98
C PRO A 22 -32.21 -9.96 17.68
N ALA A 23 -32.60 -10.72 16.65
CA ALA A 23 -32.13 -10.57 15.28
C ALA A 23 -32.44 -9.16 14.72
N ASP A 24 -31.48 -8.60 13.99
CA ASP A 24 -31.56 -7.28 13.35
C ASP A 24 -32.82 -7.13 12.48
N PRO A 25 -33.53 -5.98 12.53
CA PRO A 25 -34.60 -5.70 11.59
C PRO A 25 -34.00 -5.37 10.21
N ALA A 26 -34.50 -6.05 9.18
CA ALA A 26 -34.18 -5.78 7.79
C ALA A 26 -34.60 -4.36 7.41
N ASP A 27 -33.64 -3.57 6.93
CA ASP A 27 -33.84 -2.23 6.38
C ASP A 27 -34.47 -2.30 4.97
N PRO A 28 -35.68 -1.77 4.74
CA PRO A 28 -36.35 -1.83 3.45
C PRO A 28 -36.18 -0.53 2.66
N ALA A 29 -34.95 -0.07 2.44
CA ALA A 29 -34.70 1.11 1.59
C ALA A 29 -33.29 1.14 0.96
N ALA A 30 -32.93 0.15 0.15
CA ALA A 30 -31.77 0.24 -0.74
C ALA A 30 -32.03 -0.46 -2.07
N GLY A 31 -32.77 0.22 -2.95
CA GLY A 31 -32.81 -0.12 -4.37
C GLY A 31 -31.49 0.25 -5.02
N THR A 32 -30.58 -0.72 -5.16
CA THR A 32 -29.38 -0.57 -6.00
C THR A 32 -29.10 -1.88 -6.73
N LEU A 33 -28.98 -1.77 -8.05
CA LEU A 33 -28.74 -2.84 -9.01
C LEU A 33 -27.61 -3.78 -8.54
N ARG A 34 -27.97 -5.00 -8.10
CA ARG A 34 -27.01 -6.06 -7.82
C ARG A 34 -26.57 -6.71 -9.13
N ALA A 35 -25.34 -6.47 -9.54
CA ALA A 35 -24.64 -7.30 -10.51
C ALA A 35 -24.37 -8.69 -9.88
N GLY A 36 -25.30 -9.61 -10.07
CA GLY A 36 -25.25 -10.99 -9.55
C GLY A 36 -24.28 -11.87 -10.34
N GLY A 37 -22.98 -11.69 -10.14
CA GLY A 37 -22.00 -12.72 -10.49
C GLY A 37 -21.74 -13.61 -9.28
N LYS A 38 -22.28 -14.84 -9.25
CA LYS A 38 -21.86 -15.86 -8.28
C LYS A 38 -20.37 -16.17 -8.52
N ARG A 39 -19.48 -15.49 -7.78
CA ARG A 39 -18.06 -15.85 -7.73
C ARG A 39 -17.94 -17.16 -6.97
N VAL A 40 -17.68 -18.24 -7.70
CA VAL A 40 -17.25 -19.50 -7.12
C VAL A 40 -15.90 -19.25 -6.44
N ARG A 41 -15.90 -19.15 -5.11
CA ARG A 41 -14.66 -19.22 -4.31
C ARG A 41 -14.05 -20.59 -4.59
N LYS A 42 -12.95 -20.63 -5.37
CA LYS A 42 -12.13 -21.84 -5.50
C LYS A 42 -11.74 -22.27 -4.08
N LYS A 43 -11.97 -23.54 -3.74
CA LYS A 43 -11.52 -24.10 -2.45
C LYS A 43 -10.01 -23.90 -2.35
N ARG A 44 -9.58 -23.32 -1.25
CA ARG A 44 -8.18 -23.15 -0.86
C ARG A 44 -7.54 -24.53 -0.70
N ASP A 45 -6.54 -24.83 -1.51
CA ASP A 45 -5.70 -26.03 -1.34
C ASP A 45 -4.30 -25.58 -0.96
N ILE A 46 -3.94 -25.74 0.31
CA ILE A 46 -2.61 -25.41 0.88
C ILE A 46 -1.51 -26.29 0.30
N ASN A 47 -1.86 -27.52 -0.10
CA ASN A 47 -0.91 -28.44 -0.69
C ASN A 47 -0.70 -28.14 -2.18
N SER A 48 -1.56 -27.33 -2.81
CA SER A 48 -1.28 -26.79 -4.15
C SER A 48 -0.16 -25.74 -4.14
N TRP A 49 0.27 -25.22 -2.98
CA TRP A 49 1.29 -24.17 -2.88
C TRP A 49 2.72 -24.67 -3.11
N THR A 50 2.97 -25.95 -2.85
CA THR A 50 4.23 -26.61 -3.20
C THR A 50 4.30 -26.98 -4.68
N VAL A 51 3.15 -27.03 -5.37
CA VAL A 51 3.03 -27.48 -6.77
C VAL A 51 2.74 -26.32 -7.74
N SER A 52 2.14 -25.20 -7.28
CA SER A 52 2.15 -23.95 -8.03
C SER A 52 3.58 -23.47 -8.03
N ILE A 53 4.27 -23.56 -9.18
CA ILE A 53 5.66 -23.12 -9.28
C ILE A 53 5.73 -21.70 -8.70
N PRO A 54 6.40 -21.47 -7.55
CA PRO A 54 6.40 -20.17 -6.87
C PRO A 54 6.90 -19.03 -7.74
N THR A 55 7.51 -19.35 -8.88
CA THR A 55 8.09 -18.44 -9.87
C THR A 55 7.08 -17.65 -10.70
N ASN A 56 5.78 -18.01 -10.73
CA ASN A 56 4.79 -17.30 -11.55
C ASN A 56 3.94 -16.25 -10.80
N ARG A 57 4.08 -16.15 -9.47
CA ARG A 57 3.32 -15.15 -8.70
C ARG A 57 3.94 -13.76 -8.82
N ARG A 58 3.10 -12.74 -8.84
CA ARG A 58 3.48 -11.33 -8.80
C ARG A 58 3.86 -10.95 -7.37
N ASN A 59 5.14 -10.69 -7.12
CA ASN A 59 5.58 -10.21 -5.81
C ASN A 59 5.17 -8.75 -5.61
N ILE A 60 4.58 -8.43 -4.47
CA ILE A 60 4.15 -7.09 -4.09
C ILE A 60 4.94 -6.68 -2.84
N LEU A 61 5.67 -5.57 -2.90
CA LEU A 61 6.40 -5.03 -1.76
C LEU A 61 5.57 -3.96 -1.06
N CYS A 62 5.21 -4.18 0.19
CA CYS A 62 4.53 -3.19 1.04
C CYS A 62 5.52 -2.57 2.03
N LEU A 63 5.80 -1.28 1.86
CA LEU A 63 6.68 -0.50 2.73
C LEU A 63 5.87 0.13 3.87
N GLY A 64 6.41 0.07 5.08
CA GLY A 64 5.75 0.53 6.30
C GLY A 64 4.89 -0.52 6.98
N MET A 65 4.55 -1.63 6.31
CA MET A 65 3.71 -2.67 6.90
C MET A 65 4.53 -3.74 7.61
N SER A 66 3.98 -4.26 8.71
CA SER A 66 4.45 -5.49 9.34
C SER A 66 3.26 -6.37 9.67
N TYR A 67 3.39 -7.69 9.59
CA TYR A 67 2.28 -8.56 9.98
C TYR A 67 2.77 -9.76 10.80
N PRO A 68 1.98 -10.14 11.83
CA PRO A 68 2.20 -11.37 12.57
C PRO A 68 1.82 -12.58 11.74
N HIS A 69 2.50 -13.68 11.97
CA HIS A 69 2.09 -15.01 11.59
C HIS A 69 1.66 -15.66 12.87
N VAL A 70 0.64 -16.47 12.64
CA VAL A 70 -0.34 -16.68 13.65
C VAL A 70 0.13 -17.75 14.62
N ASP A 71 0.84 -18.78 14.12
CA ASP A 71 1.13 -19.94 14.98
C ASP A 71 2.00 -19.59 16.18
N TRP A 72 3.06 -18.76 16.07
CA TRP A 72 3.80 -18.37 17.27
C TRP A 72 3.26 -17.22 18.05
N VAL A 73 2.45 -16.34 17.46
CA VAL A 73 1.68 -15.43 18.30
C VAL A 73 0.76 -16.25 19.20
N VAL A 74 0.04 -17.22 18.64
CA VAL A 74 -0.85 -18.12 19.37
C VAL A 74 -0.10 -18.99 20.39
N ARG A 75 1.04 -19.59 20.01
CA ARG A 75 1.84 -20.45 20.93
C ARG A 75 2.50 -19.68 22.06
N ASN A 76 2.94 -18.44 21.83
CA ASN A 76 3.63 -17.63 22.83
C ASN A 76 2.70 -16.67 23.58
N PHE A 77 1.41 -16.66 23.26
CA PHE A 77 0.45 -15.84 23.98
C PHE A 77 0.35 -16.29 25.43
N LYS A 78 0.61 -15.37 26.36
CA LYS A 78 0.60 -15.65 27.80
C LYS A 78 -0.83 -15.80 28.31
N LEU A 79 -1.28 -17.04 28.42
CA LEU A 79 -2.56 -17.36 29.04
C LEU A 79 -2.43 -17.41 30.58
N PRO A 80 -3.51 -17.12 31.32
CA PRO A 80 -3.58 -17.41 32.75
C PRO A 80 -3.26 -18.89 33.03
N LYS A 81 -2.61 -19.15 34.18
CA LYS A 81 -2.34 -20.52 34.64
C LYS A 81 -3.66 -21.33 34.61
N ASN A 82 -3.60 -22.55 34.08
CA ASN A 82 -4.74 -23.48 33.91
C ASN A 82 -5.73 -23.18 32.77
N THR A 83 -5.40 -22.29 31.83
CA THR A 83 -6.22 -22.09 30.62
C THR A 83 -5.87 -23.12 29.56
N LYS A 84 -6.86 -23.61 28.81
CA LYS A 84 -6.63 -24.46 27.64
C LYS A 84 -5.85 -23.70 26.55
N PRO A 85 -5.03 -24.38 25.73
CA PRO A 85 -4.38 -23.77 24.57
C PRO A 85 -5.40 -23.04 23.68
N ILE A 86 -4.99 -21.90 23.10
CA ILE A 86 -5.83 -21.17 22.15
C ILE A 86 -6.04 -22.05 20.91
N VAL A 87 -7.29 -22.36 20.62
CA VAL A 87 -7.73 -22.94 19.35
C VAL A 87 -8.49 -21.87 18.58
N LEU A 88 -8.00 -21.54 17.39
CA LEU A 88 -8.65 -20.59 16.50
C LEU A 88 -9.80 -21.27 15.74
N PHE A 89 -10.88 -20.53 15.51
CA PHE A 89 -11.97 -20.98 14.64
C PHE A 89 -11.50 -21.04 13.20
N ASN A 90 -10.69 -20.07 12.79
CA ASN A 90 -10.07 -20.02 11.47
C ASN A 90 -8.61 -20.45 11.58
N GLN A 91 -8.31 -21.69 11.21
CA GLN A 91 -6.93 -22.22 11.23
C GLN A 91 -6.13 -21.70 10.03
N GLU A 92 -6.81 -21.41 8.93
CA GLU A 92 -6.19 -20.94 7.70
C GLU A 92 -5.96 -19.43 7.67
N PRO A 93 -4.83 -18.93 7.11
CA PRO A 93 -4.57 -17.50 6.93
C PRO A 93 -5.70 -16.77 6.20
N SER A 94 -6.55 -16.04 6.92
CA SER A 94 -7.68 -15.31 6.38
C SER A 94 -7.89 -13.97 7.08
N VAL A 95 -8.79 -13.15 6.52
CA VAL A 95 -9.22 -11.91 7.14
C VAL A 95 -9.93 -12.20 8.47
N GLU A 96 -10.77 -13.23 8.50
CA GLU A 96 -11.51 -13.67 9.69
C GLU A 96 -10.58 -14.16 10.80
N GLN A 97 -9.48 -14.85 10.46
CA GLN A 97 -8.44 -15.23 11.41
C GLN A 97 -7.80 -13.99 12.06
N ALA A 98 -7.47 -12.97 11.26
CA ALA A 98 -6.89 -11.74 11.77
C ALA A 98 -7.84 -11.00 12.73
N ILE A 99 -9.12 -10.89 12.35
CA ILE A 99 -10.17 -10.29 13.19
C ILE A 99 -10.35 -11.07 14.49
N GLU A 100 -10.37 -12.41 14.42
CA GLU A 100 -10.49 -13.27 15.59
C GLU A 100 -9.36 -13.04 16.59
N LEU A 101 -8.12 -12.90 16.13
CA LEU A 101 -6.97 -12.61 16.97
C LEU A 101 -7.11 -11.26 17.68
N VAL A 102 -7.60 -10.22 16.99
CA VAL A 102 -7.86 -8.92 17.62
C VAL A 102 -9.00 -9.01 18.63
N ARG A 103 -10.11 -9.68 18.28
CA ARG A 103 -11.28 -9.88 19.16
C ARG A 103 -10.91 -10.58 20.46
N ARG A 104 -9.96 -11.50 20.41
CA ARG A 104 -9.46 -12.24 21.58
C ARG A 104 -8.34 -11.51 22.33
N ASN A 105 -8.03 -10.26 21.96
CA ASN A 105 -6.91 -9.48 22.48
C ASN A 105 -5.55 -10.18 22.36
N ILE A 106 -5.39 -11.03 21.34
CA ILE A 106 -4.13 -11.71 21.02
C ILE A 106 -3.23 -10.80 20.21
N LEU A 107 -3.83 -10.02 19.29
CA LEU A 107 -3.17 -8.98 18.53
C LEU A 107 -3.78 -7.61 18.87
N ASN A 108 -2.96 -6.56 18.78
CA ASN A 108 -3.50 -5.21 18.73
C ASN A 108 -4.17 -4.96 17.36
N GLN A 109 -4.94 -3.87 17.28
CA GLN A 109 -5.72 -3.56 16.07
C GLN A 109 -4.84 -3.26 14.85
N ILE A 110 -3.63 -2.71 15.04
CA ILE A 110 -2.70 -2.36 13.95
C ILE A 110 -2.12 -3.63 13.33
N ASP A 111 -1.60 -4.54 14.16
CA ASP A 111 -1.05 -5.83 13.72
C ASP A 111 -2.12 -6.70 13.05
N GLY A 112 -3.32 -6.70 13.63
CA GLY A 112 -4.48 -7.38 13.04
C GLY A 112 -4.88 -6.79 11.70
N ARG A 113 -4.85 -5.46 11.55
CA ARG A 113 -5.17 -4.76 10.30
C ARG A 113 -4.19 -5.13 9.19
N ASP A 114 -2.89 -5.05 9.48
CA ASP A 114 -1.87 -5.35 8.49
C ASP A 114 -1.92 -6.84 8.10
N LEU A 115 -2.12 -7.76 9.06
CA LEU A 115 -2.37 -9.18 8.77
C LEU A 115 -3.61 -9.38 7.90
N ALA A 116 -4.72 -8.73 8.21
CA ALA A 116 -5.96 -8.86 7.42
C ALA A 116 -5.75 -8.40 5.98
N ARG A 117 -5.04 -7.29 5.77
CA ARG A 117 -4.75 -6.74 4.44
C ARG A 117 -3.82 -7.63 3.63
N ILE A 118 -2.78 -8.19 4.26
CA ILE A 118 -1.90 -9.16 3.61
C ILE A 118 -2.65 -10.44 3.26
N ASN A 119 -3.43 -10.99 4.19
CA ASN A 119 -4.26 -12.17 3.92
C ASN A 119 -5.27 -11.92 2.79
N ALA A 120 -5.87 -10.73 2.73
CA ALA A 120 -6.77 -10.35 1.63
C ALA A 120 -6.01 -10.23 0.28
N LEU A 121 -4.78 -9.71 0.29
CA LEU A 121 -3.94 -9.59 -0.90
C LEU A 121 -3.52 -10.97 -1.43
N GLU A 122 -3.15 -11.88 -0.54
CA GLU A 122 -2.69 -13.25 -0.89
C GLU A 122 -3.84 -14.24 -1.10
N ALA A 123 -5.08 -13.86 -0.76
CA ALA A 123 -6.26 -14.64 -1.13
C ALA A 123 -6.44 -14.72 -2.65
N ASP A 124 -5.84 -13.78 -3.39
CA ASP A 124 -5.62 -13.89 -4.81
C ASP A 124 -4.33 -14.67 -5.07
N ASN A 125 -4.47 -15.92 -5.52
CA ASN A 125 -3.38 -16.90 -5.63
C ASN A 125 -2.20 -16.46 -6.53
N ASP A 126 -2.38 -15.42 -7.34
CA ASP A 126 -1.36 -14.89 -8.23
C ASP A 126 -0.45 -13.84 -7.58
N LYS A 127 -0.65 -13.53 -6.29
CA LYS A 127 0.12 -12.50 -5.57
C LYS A 127 0.87 -13.07 -4.37
N LEU A 128 2.00 -12.44 -4.07
CA LEU A 128 2.83 -12.76 -2.91
C LEU A 128 3.35 -11.48 -2.26
N ALA A 129 3.01 -11.27 -1.00
CA ALA A 129 3.43 -10.10 -0.23
C ALA A 129 4.85 -10.25 0.31
N TYR A 130 5.60 -9.15 0.21
CA TYR A 130 6.82 -8.87 0.94
C TYR A 130 6.63 -7.58 1.71
N THR A 131 7.20 -7.50 2.91
CA THR A 131 6.97 -6.34 3.78
C THR A 131 8.28 -5.80 4.34
N VAL A 132 8.34 -4.48 4.51
CA VAL A 132 9.47 -3.78 5.14
C VAL A 132 8.92 -2.85 6.20
N SER A 133 9.39 -2.98 7.44
CA SER A 133 9.07 -2.03 8.51
C SER A 133 10.18 -1.98 9.56
N LYS A 134 10.31 -0.84 10.24
CA LYS A 134 11.17 -0.68 11.42
C LYS A 134 10.50 -1.19 12.69
N GLU A 135 9.22 -1.49 12.63
CA GLU A 135 8.50 -1.92 13.82
C GLU A 135 8.89 -3.35 14.18
N GLN A 136 9.07 -3.58 15.48
CA GLN A 136 9.35 -4.90 16.05
C GLN A 136 8.07 -5.62 16.48
N ALA A 137 6.90 -5.19 16.01
CA ALA A 137 5.66 -5.90 16.25
C ALA A 137 5.78 -7.35 15.76
N ALA A 138 5.05 -8.27 16.41
CA ALA A 138 5.25 -9.72 16.36
C ALA A 138 5.65 -10.24 14.96
N VAL A 139 6.96 -10.49 14.77
CA VAL A 139 7.59 -10.63 13.45
C VAL A 139 7.40 -12.05 12.90
N TRP A 140 6.59 -12.14 11.85
CA TRP A 140 6.06 -13.39 11.31
C TRP A 140 6.88 -14.22 10.32
N TYR A 141 6.82 -13.86 9.03
CA TYR A 141 7.41 -14.66 7.95
C TYR A 141 8.82 -14.18 7.63
N GLU A 142 9.81 -14.66 8.38
CA GLU A 142 11.21 -14.25 8.26
C GLU A 142 11.73 -14.24 6.81
N LYS A 143 11.22 -15.14 5.96
CA LYS A 143 11.63 -15.24 4.55
C LYS A 143 11.13 -14.08 3.67
N ARG A 144 10.07 -13.36 4.07
CA ARG A 144 9.37 -12.32 3.26
C ARG A 144 9.20 -10.98 3.96
N HIS A 145 9.57 -10.90 5.23
CA HIS A 145 9.66 -9.66 5.98
C HIS A 145 11.13 -9.22 6.12
N LEU A 146 11.37 -7.92 5.99
CA LEU A 146 12.64 -7.28 6.27
C LEU A 146 12.45 -6.21 7.34
N HIS A 147 13.11 -6.40 8.47
CA HIS A 147 13.16 -5.40 9.53
C HIS A 147 14.19 -4.33 9.17
N ALA A 148 13.75 -3.25 8.54
CA ALA A 148 14.62 -2.20 8.05
C ALA A 148 13.94 -0.84 8.01
N ASP A 149 14.76 0.20 8.11
CA ASP A 149 14.35 1.56 7.79
C ASP A 149 14.34 1.75 6.28
N PHE A 150 13.16 1.91 5.69
CA PHE A 150 13.05 2.15 4.26
C PHE A 150 13.61 3.52 3.83
N ASN A 151 13.92 4.42 4.77
CA ASN A 151 14.66 5.66 4.51
C ASN A 151 16.17 5.46 4.47
N SER A 152 16.67 4.31 4.96
CA SER A 152 18.08 3.99 4.92
C SER A 152 18.54 3.85 3.48
N ARG A 153 19.67 4.49 3.15
CA ARG A 153 20.36 4.33 1.85
C ARG A 153 20.75 2.88 1.55
N ASN A 154 20.80 2.04 2.58
CA ASN A 154 21.15 0.63 2.47
C ASN A 154 19.92 -0.29 2.29
N LEU A 155 18.70 0.25 2.19
CA LEU A 155 17.49 -0.56 2.09
C LEU A 155 17.59 -1.61 0.97
N VAL A 156 17.92 -1.16 -0.25
CA VAL A 156 17.97 -2.05 -1.42
C VAL A 156 19.06 -3.12 -1.25
N ASN A 157 20.21 -2.78 -0.68
CA ASN A 157 21.26 -3.75 -0.36
C ASN A 157 20.77 -4.78 0.66
N GLN A 158 20.08 -4.34 1.72
CA GLN A 158 19.51 -5.24 2.72
C GLN A 158 18.45 -6.17 2.11
N MET A 159 17.61 -5.68 1.21
CA MET A 159 16.65 -6.51 0.47
C MET A 159 17.34 -7.56 -0.39
N VAL A 160 18.39 -7.18 -1.14
CA VAL A 160 19.16 -8.11 -1.96
C VAL A 160 19.88 -9.16 -1.11
N LEU A 161 20.43 -8.77 0.04
CA LEU A 161 21.05 -9.71 0.98
C LEU A 161 20.02 -10.66 1.60
N LYS A 162 18.83 -10.16 1.96
CA LYS A 162 17.78 -10.93 2.64
C LYS A 162 17.04 -11.89 1.72
N TRP A 163 16.66 -11.43 0.53
CA TRP A 163 15.77 -12.16 -0.39
C TRP A 163 16.47 -12.64 -1.66
N GLY A 164 17.71 -12.22 -1.88
CA GLY A 164 18.49 -12.57 -3.06
C GLY A 164 18.18 -11.70 -4.28
N LYS A 165 19.06 -11.80 -5.28
CA LYS A 165 18.92 -11.09 -6.55
C LYS A 165 17.88 -11.69 -7.48
N THR A 166 17.12 -12.70 -7.10
CA THR A 166 16.09 -13.34 -7.96
C THR A 166 14.70 -12.79 -7.68
N VAL A 167 14.46 -12.20 -6.50
CA VAL A 167 13.17 -11.59 -6.18
C VAL A 167 12.98 -10.30 -6.97
N ARG A 168 11.81 -10.20 -7.61
CA ARG A 168 11.40 -9.09 -8.47
C ARG A 168 9.99 -8.65 -8.11
N PHE A 169 9.80 -7.37 -7.85
CA PHE A 169 8.53 -6.80 -7.43
C PHE A 169 7.76 -6.27 -8.63
N HIS A 170 6.52 -6.70 -8.76
CA HIS A 170 5.59 -6.15 -9.75
C HIS A 170 5.11 -4.76 -9.33
N GLN A 171 4.78 -4.59 -8.04
CA GLN A 171 4.44 -3.31 -7.44
C GLN A 171 5.23 -3.10 -6.15
N VAL A 172 5.66 -1.87 -5.92
CA VAL A 172 6.16 -1.37 -4.64
C VAL A 172 5.16 -0.34 -4.13
N ILE A 173 4.66 -0.54 -2.91
CA ILE A 173 3.55 0.24 -2.36
C ILE A 173 4.01 0.83 -1.03
N LEU A 174 4.01 2.16 -0.93
CA LEU A 174 4.20 2.85 0.34
C LEU A 174 2.85 2.95 1.05
N ASP A 175 2.74 2.33 2.22
CA ASP A 175 1.47 2.23 2.91
C ASP A 175 1.01 3.56 3.52
N TYR A 176 -0.15 4.05 3.07
CA TYR A 176 -0.75 5.29 3.56
C TYR A 176 -1.34 5.18 4.96
N PHE A 177 -1.53 3.96 5.49
CA PHE A 177 -1.99 3.79 6.88
C PHE A 177 -0.95 4.21 7.91
N TRP A 178 0.32 4.32 7.48
CA TRP A 178 1.42 4.91 8.22
C TRP A 178 1.54 6.42 7.99
N SER A 179 0.51 7.03 7.40
CA SER A 179 0.46 8.47 7.13
C SER A 179 -0.59 9.23 7.95
N PRO A 180 -0.71 9.07 9.29
CA PRO A 180 -1.53 10.01 10.05
C PRO A 180 -0.98 11.43 9.90
N SER A 181 -1.84 12.39 9.53
CA SER A 181 -1.49 13.81 9.45
C SER A 181 -0.86 14.27 10.77
N GLY A 182 0.34 14.85 10.71
CA GLY A 182 1.11 15.27 11.89
C GLY A 182 1.89 14.17 12.60
N SER A 183 1.77 12.89 12.20
CA SER A 183 2.54 11.80 12.80
C SER A 183 4.03 11.86 12.46
N TRP A 184 4.83 11.28 13.35
CA TRP A 184 6.27 11.09 13.16
C TRP A 184 6.60 10.27 11.89
N ALA A 185 5.69 9.41 11.44
CA ALA A 185 5.86 8.53 10.29
C ALA A 185 5.87 9.27 8.93
N ILE A 186 5.07 10.35 8.75
CA ILE A 186 5.14 11.18 7.53
C ILE A 186 6.43 12.02 7.51
N LYS A 187 6.76 12.64 8.65
CA LYS A 187 7.95 13.52 8.77
C LYS A 187 9.27 12.76 8.62
N SER A 188 9.25 11.44 8.73
CA SER A 188 10.43 10.59 8.60
C SER A 188 10.65 10.04 7.20
N TRP A 189 9.76 10.30 6.22
CA TRP A 189 10.04 9.94 4.83
C TRP A 189 11.12 10.85 4.24
N GLN A 190 12.37 10.43 4.34
CA GLN A 190 13.49 11.28 3.99
C GLN A 190 13.65 11.39 2.48
N ARG A 191 14.24 12.51 2.04
CA ARG A 191 14.60 12.72 0.62
C ARG A 191 15.45 11.57 0.06
N SER A 192 16.30 10.94 0.88
CA SER A 192 17.08 9.75 0.49
C SER A 192 16.22 8.61 -0.03
N PHE A 193 15.02 8.40 0.53
CA PHE A 193 14.11 7.38 0.03
C PHE A 193 13.71 7.66 -1.43
N PHE A 194 13.29 8.89 -1.73
CA PHE A 194 12.84 9.30 -3.06
C PHE A 194 14.00 9.44 -4.05
N ASN A 195 15.12 10.02 -3.61
CA ASN A 195 16.24 10.34 -4.48
C ASN A 195 17.21 9.15 -4.67
N GLU A 196 17.25 8.18 -3.76
CA GLU A 196 18.21 7.08 -3.83
C GLU A 196 17.50 5.73 -3.88
N ASN A 197 16.68 5.39 -2.88
CA ASN A 197 16.07 4.05 -2.80
C ASN A 197 15.10 3.75 -3.94
N ILE A 198 14.23 4.71 -4.29
CA ILE A 198 13.29 4.54 -5.40
C ILE A 198 14.07 4.29 -6.72
N PRO A 199 15.01 5.14 -7.17
CA PRO A 199 15.88 4.82 -8.31
C PRO A 199 16.62 3.49 -8.19
N ASN A 200 17.05 3.12 -6.98
CA ASN A 200 17.79 1.89 -6.75
C ASN A 200 16.98 0.62 -7.06
N PHE A 201 15.65 0.64 -7.00
CA PHE A 201 14.83 -0.48 -7.48
C PHE A 201 15.06 -0.77 -8.96
N VAL A 202 15.27 0.26 -9.79
CA VAL A 202 15.59 0.07 -11.23
C VAL A 202 17.04 -0.37 -11.39
N THR A 203 18.00 0.34 -10.78
CA THR A 203 19.43 0.07 -10.99
C THR A 203 19.86 -1.31 -10.49
N HIS A 204 19.23 -1.81 -9.44
CA HIS A 204 19.46 -3.16 -8.90
C HIS A 204 18.56 -4.22 -9.54
N LYS A 205 17.83 -3.85 -10.60
CA LYS A 205 16.91 -4.71 -11.35
C LYS A 205 15.87 -5.38 -10.45
N LEU A 206 15.35 -4.70 -9.44
CA LEU A 206 14.40 -5.29 -8.49
C LEU A 206 12.95 -5.33 -9.00
N PHE A 207 12.65 -4.79 -10.18
CA PHE A 207 11.31 -4.83 -10.73
C PHE A 207 11.04 -6.04 -11.62
N ASN A 208 9.81 -6.52 -11.54
CA ASN A 208 9.19 -7.36 -12.55
C ASN A 208 8.37 -6.45 -13.48
N PHE A 209 8.84 -6.29 -14.71
CA PHE A 209 8.22 -5.42 -15.71
C PHE A 209 7.00 -6.05 -16.42
N GLY A 210 6.69 -7.31 -16.12
CA GLY A 210 5.65 -8.04 -16.84
C GLY A 210 6.04 -8.32 -18.29
N SER A 211 5.05 -8.54 -19.14
CA SER A 211 5.20 -8.67 -20.59
C SER A 211 5.16 -7.29 -21.26
N LEU A 212 6.08 -7.05 -22.20
CA LEU A 212 6.10 -5.83 -23.00
C LEU A 212 4.77 -5.57 -23.72
N ASP A 213 4.12 -6.61 -24.25
CA ASP A 213 2.92 -6.46 -25.08
C ASP A 213 1.62 -6.49 -24.28
N LYS A 214 1.57 -7.25 -23.18
CA LYS A 214 0.33 -7.49 -22.42
C LYS A 214 0.14 -6.53 -21.27
N ASP A 215 1.23 -6.09 -20.64
CA ASP A 215 1.16 -5.24 -19.45
C ASP A 215 1.45 -3.76 -19.80
N THR A 216 1.39 -3.37 -21.08
CA THR A 216 1.50 -1.97 -21.50
C THR A 216 0.25 -1.46 -22.19
N THR A 217 -0.12 -0.23 -21.86
CA THR A 217 -1.20 0.50 -22.52
C THR A 217 -0.69 1.83 -23.04
N LEU A 218 -0.98 2.15 -24.30
CA LEU A 218 -0.68 3.46 -24.88
C LEU A 218 -1.80 4.44 -24.54
N VAL A 219 -1.49 5.45 -23.74
CA VAL A 219 -2.41 6.55 -23.44
C VAL A 219 -2.24 7.63 -24.50
N LYS A 220 -3.30 7.85 -25.28
CA LYS A 220 -3.35 8.92 -26.28
C LYS A 220 -3.93 10.19 -25.65
N PRO A 221 -3.47 11.38 -26.09
CA PRO A 221 -4.07 12.64 -25.66
C PRO A 221 -5.57 12.68 -25.96
N SER A 222 -6.36 13.25 -25.05
CA SER A 222 -7.78 13.44 -25.31
C SER A 222 -7.99 14.38 -26.50
N ALA A 223 -9.04 14.15 -27.30
CA ALA A 223 -9.32 14.97 -28.48
C ALA A 223 -9.60 16.45 -28.14
N ALA A 224 -9.94 16.76 -26.89
CA ALA A 224 -10.18 18.11 -26.40
C ALA A 224 -8.90 18.98 -26.36
N SER A 225 -7.71 18.37 -26.22
CA SER A 225 -6.42 19.09 -26.22
C SER A 225 -6.02 19.66 -27.60
N LYS A 226 -6.73 19.28 -28.69
CA LYS A 226 -6.36 19.69 -30.07
C LYS A 226 -6.50 21.20 -30.35
N LYS A 227 -7.21 21.96 -29.52
CA LYS A 227 -7.43 23.41 -29.73
C LYS A 227 -6.25 24.29 -29.28
N LYS A 228 -5.33 23.80 -28.43
CA LYS A 228 -4.07 24.49 -28.11
C LYS A 228 -2.93 23.81 -28.87
N LYS A 229 -2.10 24.60 -29.56
CA LYS A 229 -0.95 24.20 -30.39
C LYS A 229 0.22 23.52 -29.62
N ARG A 230 -0.06 22.69 -28.60
CA ARG A 230 0.97 22.00 -27.81
C ARG A 230 0.77 20.48 -27.84
N LYS A 231 1.86 19.77 -28.11
CA LYS A 231 1.94 18.30 -28.14
C LYS A 231 1.81 17.75 -26.72
N ASP A 232 0.59 17.39 -26.32
CA ASP A 232 0.47 16.23 -25.45
C ASP A 232 1.03 15.05 -26.22
N SER A 233 2.22 14.57 -25.83
CA SER A 233 2.78 13.36 -26.41
C SER A 233 2.10 12.17 -25.77
N ALA A 234 1.62 11.23 -26.59
CA ALA A 234 1.20 9.93 -26.12
C ALA A 234 2.29 9.29 -25.24
N TYR A 235 1.89 8.56 -24.22
CA TYR A 235 2.80 7.92 -23.28
C TYR A 235 2.35 6.49 -22.98
N LEU A 236 3.29 5.64 -22.58
CA LEU A 236 2.97 4.29 -22.10
C LEU A 236 2.67 4.29 -20.60
N THR A 237 1.71 3.48 -20.19
CA THR A 237 1.40 3.18 -18.79
C THR A 237 1.34 1.67 -18.55
N SER A 238 1.49 1.24 -17.30
CA SER A 238 1.48 -0.14 -16.84
C SER A 238 1.20 -0.23 -15.35
N ASP A 239 0.67 -1.34 -14.86
CA ASP A 239 0.57 -1.70 -13.44
C ASP A 239 1.79 -2.52 -12.94
N ALA A 240 2.77 -2.78 -13.82
CA ALA A 240 3.99 -3.52 -13.58
C ALA A 240 5.22 -2.60 -13.48
N ALA A 241 6.18 -2.97 -12.64
CA ALA A 241 7.37 -2.18 -12.34
C ALA A 241 7.03 -0.74 -11.87
N VAL A 242 6.07 -0.64 -10.96
CA VAL A 242 5.54 0.62 -10.46
C VAL A 242 5.81 0.82 -8.98
N VAL A 243 6.02 2.07 -8.58
CA VAL A 243 5.96 2.53 -7.19
C VAL A 243 4.71 3.36 -7.00
N TYR A 244 3.88 2.98 -6.03
CA TYR A 244 2.74 3.78 -5.57
C TYR A 244 3.10 4.51 -4.29
N LEU A 245 2.92 5.82 -4.31
CA LEU A 245 3.13 6.72 -3.19
C LEU A 245 1.80 7.41 -2.86
N PRO A 246 1.46 7.62 -1.58
CA PRO A 246 0.27 8.38 -1.21
C PRO A 246 0.32 9.80 -1.79
N PHE A 247 -0.80 10.30 -2.31
CA PHE A 247 -0.89 11.70 -2.74
C PHE A 247 -1.10 12.62 -1.54
N SER A 248 -0.04 12.74 -0.73
CA SER A 248 0.02 13.61 0.44
C SER A 248 0.97 14.78 0.19
N SER A 249 0.81 15.84 0.98
CA SER A 249 1.68 17.03 0.98
C SER A 249 3.17 16.70 0.98
N HIS A 250 3.60 15.80 1.85
CA HIS A 250 5.00 15.41 1.98
C HIS A 250 5.51 14.60 0.77
N CYS A 251 4.78 13.56 0.35
CA CYS A 251 5.18 12.74 -0.80
C CYS A 251 5.26 13.59 -2.07
N PHE A 252 4.25 14.45 -2.30
CA PHE A 252 4.22 15.31 -3.47
C PHE A 252 5.41 16.28 -3.49
N ARG A 253 5.69 16.96 -2.35
CA ARG A 253 6.87 17.82 -2.22
C ARG A 253 8.17 17.08 -2.51
N GLN A 254 8.37 15.88 -1.97
CA GLN A 254 9.59 15.12 -2.20
C GLN A 254 9.72 14.65 -3.66
N VAL A 255 8.61 14.29 -4.31
CA VAL A 255 8.60 13.93 -5.74
C VAL A 255 8.98 15.12 -6.61
N VAL A 256 8.45 16.32 -6.31
CA VAL A 256 8.84 17.56 -7.00
C VAL A 256 10.33 17.85 -6.78
N ALA A 257 10.80 17.81 -5.54
CA ALA A 257 12.20 18.06 -5.19
C ALA A 257 13.18 17.05 -5.80
N CYS A 258 12.75 15.81 -6.04
CA CYS A 258 13.59 14.76 -6.64
C CYS A 258 13.33 14.57 -8.14
N TYR A 259 12.58 15.47 -8.78
CA TYR A 259 12.10 15.31 -10.15
C TYR A 259 13.21 15.02 -11.16
N GLU A 260 14.32 15.77 -11.10
CA GLU A 260 15.43 15.61 -12.04
C GLU A 260 16.02 14.20 -12.01
N ASN A 261 16.10 13.58 -10.84
CA ASN A 261 16.62 12.23 -10.72
C ASN A 261 15.54 11.19 -11.03
N LEU A 262 14.34 11.33 -10.49
CA LEU A 262 13.22 10.41 -10.73
C LEU A 262 12.89 10.30 -12.22
N SER A 263 12.89 11.42 -12.96
CA SER A 263 12.58 11.43 -14.40
C SER A 263 13.58 10.70 -15.29
N LYS A 264 14.79 10.38 -14.78
CA LYS A 264 15.76 9.50 -15.48
C LYS A 264 15.33 8.02 -15.49
N PHE A 265 14.50 7.64 -14.51
CA PHE A 265 14.12 6.26 -14.25
C PHE A 265 12.62 6.00 -14.40
N TYR A 266 11.79 7.04 -14.26
CA TYR A 266 10.34 6.89 -14.13
C TYR A 266 9.56 7.92 -14.95
N THR A 267 8.39 7.51 -15.44
CA THR A 267 7.28 8.44 -15.70
C THR A 267 6.47 8.64 -14.43
N ILE A 268 6.04 9.88 -14.19
CA ILE A 268 5.32 10.30 -13.00
C ILE A 268 3.90 10.68 -13.41
N SER A 269 2.92 9.99 -12.84
CA SER A 269 1.50 10.19 -13.11
C SER A 269 0.70 10.21 -11.82
N PHE A 270 -0.57 10.62 -11.90
CA PHE A 270 -1.45 10.79 -10.75
C PHE A 270 -2.66 9.89 -10.94
N LEU A 271 -2.82 8.92 -10.03
CA LEU A 271 -3.88 7.92 -10.09
C LEU A 271 -5.11 8.43 -9.35
N LYS A 272 -6.23 8.50 -10.06
CA LYS A 272 -7.52 8.93 -9.52
C LYS A 272 -8.23 7.78 -8.80
N LYS A 273 -9.23 8.14 -8.00
CA LYS A 273 -10.07 7.19 -7.25
C LYS A 273 -10.70 6.11 -8.13
N GLU A 274 -11.16 6.49 -9.32
CA GLU A 274 -11.77 5.57 -10.30
C GLU A 274 -10.77 4.54 -10.88
N ASP A 275 -9.47 4.85 -10.86
CA ASP A 275 -8.41 4.02 -11.42
C ASP A 275 -7.69 3.18 -10.36
N LEU A 276 -8.07 3.27 -9.08
CA LEU A 276 -7.36 2.58 -7.97
C LEU A 276 -7.45 1.04 -8.03
N ASP A 277 -8.28 0.49 -8.91
CA ASP A 277 -8.37 -0.95 -9.16
C ASP A 277 -7.05 -1.58 -9.66
N GLU A 278 -6.09 -0.78 -10.17
CA GLU A 278 -4.74 -1.27 -10.49
C GLU A 278 -3.84 -1.43 -9.24
N HIS A 279 -4.13 -0.71 -8.16
CA HIS A 279 -3.33 -0.71 -6.93
C HIS A 279 -3.70 -1.93 -6.08
N THR A 280 -2.89 -2.99 -6.16
CA THR A 280 -3.24 -4.33 -5.67
C THR A 280 -3.63 -4.37 -4.19
N LEU A 281 -2.87 -3.67 -3.32
CA LEU A 281 -3.15 -3.65 -1.89
C LEU A 281 -4.44 -2.90 -1.55
N TRP A 282 -4.79 -1.88 -2.32
CA TRP A 282 -6.00 -1.09 -2.13
C TRP A 282 -7.22 -1.93 -2.53
N LYS A 283 -7.15 -2.53 -3.73
CA LYS A 283 -8.16 -3.46 -4.24
C LYS A 283 -8.41 -4.62 -3.28
N ALA A 284 -7.35 -5.22 -2.73
CA ALA A 284 -7.47 -6.28 -1.73
C ALA A 284 -8.10 -5.78 -0.43
N THR A 285 -7.67 -4.62 0.08
CA THR A 285 -8.22 -4.03 1.31
C THR A 285 -9.73 -3.75 1.18
N ASN A 286 -10.20 -3.34 0.00
CA ASN A 286 -11.63 -3.10 -0.26
C ASN A 286 -12.49 -4.37 -0.37
N THR A 287 -11.89 -5.56 -0.32
CA THR A 287 -12.64 -6.81 -0.16
C THR A 287 -12.99 -7.11 1.30
N ILE A 288 -12.36 -6.40 2.25
CA ILE A 288 -12.63 -6.56 3.68
C ILE A 288 -13.87 -5.74 4.04
N SER A 289 -14.75 -6.33 4.85
CA SER A 289 -15.98 -5.66 5.30
C SER A 289 -15.66 -4.30 5.95
N PRO A 290 -16.30 -3.18 5.53
CA PRO A 290 -16.11 -1.87 6.13
C PRO A 290 -16.38 -1.86 7.64
N SER A 291 -17.39 -2.59 8.12
CA SER A 291 -17.70 -2.69 9.55
C SER A 291 -16.58 -3.38 10.32
N SER A 292 -15.99 -4.43 9.74
CA SER A 292 -14.86 -5.12 10.37
C SER A 292 -13.60 -4.24 10.40
N MET A 293 -13.34 -3.50 9.31
CA MET A 293 -12.23 -2.56 9.23
C MET A 293 -12.32 -1.47 10.30
N GLN A 294 -13.51 -0.93 10.54
CA GLN A 294 -13.73 0.11 11.56
C GLN A 294 -13.68 -0.43 12.99
N VAL A 295 -14.48 -1.46 13.27
CA VAL A 295 -14.72 -1.93 14.65
C VAL A 295 -13.50 -2.66 15.19
N TRP A 296 -12.87 -3.51 14.37
CA TRP A 296 -11.82 -4.42 14.84
C TRP A 296 -10.42 -4.00 14.39
N LEU A 297 -10.28 -3.35 13.24
CA LEU A 297 -8.96 -3.14 12.61
C LEU A 297 -8.53 -1.65 12.60
N ALA A 298 -9.19 -0.82 13.40
CA ALA A 298 -8.87 0.60 13.62
C ALA A 298 -8.68 1.43 12.34
N LYS A 299 -9.33 1.04 11.22
CA LYS A 299 -9.34 1.81 9.99
C LYS A 299 -10.55 2.73 9.98
N SER A 300 -10.32 4.04 9.88
CA SER A 300 -11.40 4.97 9.60
C SER A 300 -11.90 4.79 8.15
N ILE A 301 -13.21 4.95 7.92
CA ILE A 301 -13.79 4.85 6.57
C ILE A 301 -13.18 5.91 5.64
N ASP A 302 -13.01 7.13 6.15
CA ASP A 302 -12.49 8.30 5.46
C ASP A 302 -10.96 8.39 5.46
N GLN A 303 -10.25 7.34 5.88
CA GLN A 303 -8.81 7.38 6.07
C GLN A 303 -8.04 7.70 4.77
N GLU A 304 -8.52 7.22 3.63
CA GLU A 304 -7.94 7.57 2.32
C GLU A 304 -8.16 9.03 1.98
N GLU A 305 -9.34 9.57 2.28
CA GLU A 305 -9.64 11.00 2.07
C GLU A 305 -8.80 11.90 2.98
N LYS A 306 -8.41 11.39 4.15
CA LYS A 306 -7.56 12.10 5.11
C LYS A 306 -6.07 12.09 4.74
N TYR A 307 -5.55 10.99 4.20
CA TYR A 307 -4.10 10.77 4.10
C TYR A 307 -3.58 10.70 2.66
N CYS A 308 -4.47 10.49 1.69
CA CYS A 308 -4.14 10.40 0.27
C CYS A 308 -4.76 11.56 -0.52
N LYS A 309 -5.00 12.69 0.14
CA LYS A 309 -5.50 13.91 -0.48
C LYS A 309 -4.55 15.05 -0.17
N LEU A 310 -4.27 15.87 -1.17
CA LEU A 310 -3.49 17.08 -1.06
C LEU A 310 -4.36 18.25 -1.48
N ASP A 311 -4.49 19.23 -0.58
CA ASP A 311 -5.21 20.46 -0.86
C ASP A 311 -4.26 21.66 -1.05
N TYR A 312 -4.78 22.73 -1.65
CA TYR A 312 -3.98 23.92 -1.91
C TYR A 312 -3.54 24.64 -0.63
N SER A 313 -4.30 24.51 0.47
CA SER A 313 -3.95 25.12 1.76
C SER A 313 -2.70 24.47 2.37
N GLU A 314 -2.56 23.15 2.27
CA GLU A 314 -1.37 22.42 2.72
C GLU A 314 -0.13 22.87 1.94
N ILE A 315 -0.25 23.08 0.62
CA ILE A 315 0.85 23.55 -0.23
C ILE A 315 1.26 24.98 0.12
N ARG A 316 0.31 25.87 0.43
CA ARG A 316 0.62 27.26 0.84
C ARG A 316 1.49 27.32 2.09
N GLY A 317 1.33 26.35 2.98
CA GLY A 317 2.10 26.21 4.23
C GLY A 317 3.52 25.69 4.02
N PHE A 318 3.93 25.32 2.80
CA PHE A 318 5.29 24.85 2.55
C PHE A 318 6.31 25.99 2.67
N SER A 319 7.38 25.70 3.40
CA SER A 319 8.63 26.44 3.29
C SER A 319 9.37 26.02 2.02
N ASP A 320 9.96 26.99 1.35
CA ASP A 320 10.92 26.71 0.27
C ASP A 320 12.08 25.88 0.84
N ASP A 321 12.67 25.04 -0.01
CA ASP A 321 13.96 24.43 0.26
C ASP A 321 14.84 24.44 -1.00
N GLU A 322 16.12 24.11 -0.85
CA GLU A 322 17.12 24.14 -1.92
C GLU A 322 16.75 23.33 -3.17
N PHE A 323 15.85 22.35 -3.06
CA PHE A 323 15.55 21.39 -4.12
C PHE A 323 14.16 21.58 -4.74
N ALA A 324 13.26 22.29 -4.06
CA ALA A 324 11.96 22.68 -4.60
C ALA A 324 11.45 23.94 -3.91
N THR A 325 11.08 24.93 -4.71
CA THR A 325 10.35 26.09 -4.22
C THR A 325 8.86 25.76 -4.13
N ARG A 326 8.14 26.51 -3.30
CA ARG A 326 6.68 26.46 -3.24
C ARG A 326 6.06 26.79 -4.60
N GLU A 327 6.68 27.67 -5.38
CA GLU A 327 6.21 28.02 -6.73
C GLU A 327 6.30 26.81 -7.68
N ASP A 328 7.40 26.06 -7.64
CA ASP A 328 7.55 24.83 -8.43
C ASP A 328 6.44 23.81 -8.09
N ILE A 329 6.18 23.64 -6.79
CA ILE A 329 5.16 22.72 -6.28
C ILE A 329 3.76 23.16 -6.74
N ILE A 330 3.43 24.45 -6.58
CA ILE A 330 2.15 25.03 -7.02
C ILE A 330 1.99 24.88 -8.54
N ASN A 331 3.03 25.13 -9.31
CA ASN A 331 3.01 25.02 -10.76
C ASN A 331 2.66 23.59 -11.20
N ILE A 332 3.31 22.57 -10.62
CA ILE A 332 2.97 21.17 -10.93
C ILE A 332 1.55 20.83 -10.45
N PHE A 333 1.17 21.23 -9.24
CA PHE A 333 -0.15 20.94 -8.68
C PHE A 333 -1.29 21.50 -9.54
N ASN A 334 -1.18 22.77 -9.96
CA ASN A 334 -2.17 23.43 -10.83
C ASN A 334 -2.30 22.78 -12.20
N ARG A 335 -1.33 21.96 -12.58
CA ARG A 335 -1.33 21.21 -13.83
C ARG A 335 -1.87 19.80 -13.65
N ILE A 336 -2.26 19.36 -12.46
CA ILE A 336 -2.94 18.08 -12.27
C ILE A 336 -4.42 18.27 -12.62
N ALA A 337 -4.96 17.39 -13.47
CA ALA A 337 -6.40 17.37 -13.74
C ALA A 337 -7.15 16.82 -12.52
N GLU A 338 -8.11 17.58 -11.99
CA GLU A 338 -8.96 17.18 -10.87
C GLU A 338 -8.14 16.66 -9.66
N PRO A 339 -7.25 17.49 -9.08
CA PRO A 339 -6.34 17.04 -8.02
C PRO A 339 -7.07 16.49 -6.78
N ASP A 340 -8.30 16.94 -6.54
CA ASP A 340 -9.16 16.43 -5.47
C ASP A 340 -9.55 14.94 -5.62
N GLU A 341 -9.49 14.40 -6.84
CA GLU A 341 -9.81 13.00 -7.15
C GLU A 341 -8.58 12.09 -7.14
N VAL A 342 -7.38 12.67 -7.05
CA VAL A 342 -6.12 11.92 -7.00
C VAL A 342 -5.95 11.30 -5.62
N ARG A 343 -5.49 10.03 -5.59
CA ARG A 343 -5.17 9.32 -4.35
C ARG A 343 -3.73 8.83 -4.30
N MET A 344 -3.12 8.51 -5.45
CA MET A 344 -1.75 8.02 -5.50
C MET A 344 -0.91 8.77 -6.53
N ILE A 345 0.36 8.98 -6.21
CA ILE A 345 1.40 9.28 -7.18
C ILE A 345 1.95 7.94 -7.68
N LYS A 346 1.93 7.74 -8.99
CA LYS A 346 2.40 6.54 -9.65
C LYS A 346 3.71 6.83 -10.37
N LEU A 347 4.77 6.13 -9.97
CA LEU A 347 6.07 6.13 -10.62
C LEU A 347 6.24 4.83 -11.40
N MET A 348 6.07 4.88 -12.73
CA MET A 348 6.28 3.69 -13.59
C MET A 348 7.69 3.69 -14.15
N ALA A 349 8.43 2.60 -13.92
CA ALA A 349 9.79 2.46 -14.42
C ALA A 349 9.82 2.48 -15.96
N LEU A 350 10.79 3.18 -16.54
CA LEU A 350 10.91 3.32 -17.98
C LEU A 350 11.17 1.97 -18.67
N ARG A 351 10.51 1.73 -19.81
CA ARG A 351 10.60 0.44 -20.52
C ARG A 351 11.97 0.12 -21.07
N LYS A 352 12.86 1.10 -21.29
CA LYS A 352 14.28 0.85 -21.63
C LYS A 352 15.03 0.01 -20.60
N TYR A 353 14.52 -0.11 -19.36
CA TYR A 353 15.09 -0.94 -18.30
C TYR A 353 14.49 -2.35 -18.25
N HIS A 354 13.50 -2.67 -19.09
CA HIS A 354 12.96 -4.02 -19.20
C HIS A 354 14.05 -4.98 -19.70
N PRO A 355 14.23 -6.18 -19.11
CA PRO A 355 15.29 -7.12 -19.49
C PRO A 355 15.29 -7.48 -20.99
N ASP A 356 14.10 -7.70 -21.55
CA ASP A 356 13.91 -8.02 -22.96
C ASP A 356 13.77 -6.80 -23.88
N TYR A 357 14.04 -5.58 -23.41
CA TYR A 357 13.95 -4.41 -24.27
C TYR A 357 15.07 -4.44 -25.33
N PRO A 358 14.76 -4.37 -26.65
CA PRO A 358 15.78 -4.49 -27.68
C PRO A 358 16.81 -3.37 -27.58
N SER A 359 18.09 -3.71 -27.46
CA SER A 359 19.20 -2.76 -27.41
C SER A 359 19.32 -1.91 -28.69
N SER A 360 18.85 -2.43 -29.83
CA SER A 360 18.74 -1.68 -31.10
C SER A 360 17.74 -0.51 -31.04
N ASN A 361 16.79 -0.53 -30.09
CA ASN A 361 15.78 0.52 -29.90
C ASN A 361 16.22 1.57 -28.87
N MET A 362 17.45 1.53 -28.35
CA MET A 362 17.91 2.46 -27.29
C MET A 362 18.20 3.89 -27.76
N LYS A 363 18.23 4.14 -29.07
CA LYS A 363 18.44 5.49 -29.63
C LYS A 363 17.41 5.83 -30.69
N PRO A 364 16.10 5.88 -30.35
CA PRO A 364 15.15 6.43 -31.29
C PRO A 364 15.50 7.90 -31.51
N ASP A 365 15.46 8.37 -32.77
CA ASP A 365 15.71 9.79 -33.12
C ASP A 365 14.79 10.76 -32.36
N LYS A 366 13.70 10.25 -31.78
CA LYS A 366 12.77 10.99 -30.93
C LYS A 366 12.49 10.20 -29.64
N PRO A 367 12.83 10.76 -28.46
CA PRO A 367 12.52 10.11 -27.21
C PRO A 367 11.00 9.97 -27.00
N THR A 368 10.58 8.80 -26.57
CA THR A 368 9.19 8.41 -26.29
C THR A 368 8.95 8.34 -24.77
N LEU A 369 7.92 9.05 -24.32
CA LEU A 369 7.56 9.09 -22.90
C LEU A 369 7.11 7.71 -22.39
N GLY A 370 7.70 7.27 -21.29
CA GLY A 370 7.45 5.95 -20.71
C GLY A 370 8.37 4.85 -21.26
N ILE A 371 9.11 5.13 -22.33
CA ILE A 371 10.07 4.19 -22.92
C ILE A 371 11.49 4.56 -22.53
N ASP A 372 12.00 5.65 -23.09
CA ASP A 372 13.39 6.10 -22.95
C ASP A 372 13.50 7.47 -22.26
N LYS A 373 12.38 8.20 -22.20
CA LYS A 373 12.22 9.47 -21.47
C LYS A 373 11.16 9.37 -20.39
N GLY A 374 11.49 9.82 -19.19
CA GLY A 374 10.56 9.97 -18.08
C GLY A 374 10.06 11.38 -17.88
N GLY A 375 9.57 11.64 -16.67
CA GLY A 375 8.97 12.92 -16.27
C GLY A 375 7.46 12.86 -16.11
N TYR A 376 6.84 14.02 -15.86
CA TYR A 376 5.40 14.11 -15.62
C TYR A 376 4.58 13.83 -16.89
N VAL A 377 3.52 13.05 -16.75
CA VAL A 377 2.55 12.74 -17.80
C VAL A 377 1.12 12.99 -17.29
N GLY A 378 0.19 13.25 -18.21
CA GLY A 378 -1.22 13.51 -17.87
C GLY A 378 -1.49 14.88 -17.22
N LEU A 379 -0.53 15.80 -17.25
CA LEU A 379 -0.70 17.17 -16.76
C LEU A 379 -1.45 18.05 -17.78
N ILE A 380 -2.32 18.94 -17.30
CA ILE A 380 -2.95 20.01 -18.08
C ILE A 380 -1.96 21.15 -18.40
N HIS A 381 -2.22 21.89 -19.48
CA HIS A 381 -1.32 22.93 -20.05
C HIS A 381 -1.87 24.35 -20.05
#